data_AF-A0A9X2FX59-F1
#
_entry.id   AF-A0A9X2FX59-F1
#
_cell.length_a   1.000
_cell.length_b   1.000
_cell.length_c   1.000
_cell.angle_alpha   90.00
_cell.angle_beta   90.00
_cell.angle_gamma   90.00
#
_symmetry.space_group_name_H-M   'P 1'
#
loop_
_entity.id
_entity.type
_entity.pdbx_description
1 polymer ?
#
loop_
_entity_poly.entity_id
_entity_poly.type
_entity_poly.pdbx_seq_one_letter_code
_entity_poly.pdbx_strand_id
1 'polypeptide(L)'
;MIDDLSRSIRANLYERITNPLLGAAAVAWVFWNYKLILILLSSITPAEKITFIEGVLYPSWYWSLLYLIALPLISSMVFLYAYPIPAKYVYRYTRTQLKELKRIKLEVEDETPASQEEHIQLRRKVNELENRYYSDLTERDSEIARLQGLIANQKQTSSTPSSVRPRKETESVVENKIKLGEELNKFADEGKISLKKIVKLTVGDKDYVLGSHIKKEGPGEVSVIKLEDSYKYEDEISVQVEISEPLEPNQVLWVFDGHSSRELHGTDFQLKKADFAMKNARVEIRQPNPIKPGKHIVVSNIVQFAY
;
A
#
# COMPACT_ATOMS: atom_id res chain seq x y z
N MET A 1 -4.71 -15.17 35.87
CA MET A 1 -5.35 -14.31 36.89
C MET A 1 -4.56 -13.04 37.19
N ILE A 2 -3.35 -13.09 37.76
CA ILE A 2 -2.52 -11.87 37.95
C ILE A 2 -2.14 -11.25 36.60
N ASP A 3 -1.85 -12.08 35.60
CA ASP A 3 -1.57 -11.61 34.23
C ASP A 3 -2.79 -10.95 33.58
N ASP A 4 -4.00 -11.47 33.81
CA ASP A 4 -5.26 -10.92 33.32
C ASP A 4 -5.61 -9.60 34.01
N LEU A 5 -5.29 -9.47 35.30
CA LEU A 5 -5.38 -8.21 36.04
C LEU A 5 -4.37 -7.20 35.46
N SER A 6 -3.13 -7.63 35.17
CA SER A 6 -2.10 -6.76 34.59
C SER A 6 -2.45 -6.30 33.17
N ARG A 7 -3.12 -7.16 32.37
CA ARG A 7 -3.58 -6.84 31.02
C ARG A 7 -4.79 -5.92 31.03
N SER A 8 -5.75 -6.15 31.91
CA SER A 8 -6.95 -5.28 32.05
C SER A 8 -6.61 -3.91 32.63
N ILE A 9 -5.65 -3.83 33.56
CA ILE A 9 -5.11 -2.55 34.06
C ILE A 9 -4.36 -1.84 32.93
N ARG A 10 -3.52 -2.54 32.16
CA ARG A 10 -2.80 -1.95 31.01
C ARG A 10 -3.75 -1.44 29.93
N ALA A 11 -4.78 -2.21 29.57
CA ALA A 11 -5.77 -1.81 28.57
C ALA A 11 -6.58 -0.57 29.01
N ASN A 12 -7.06 -0.56 30.26
CA ASN A 12 -7.77 0.60 30.83
C ASN A 12 -6.86 1.82 31.03
N LEU A 13 -5.60 1.62 31.42
CA LEU A 13 -4.63 2.71 31.48
C LEU A 13 -4.40 3.26 30.08
N TYR A 14 -4.22 2.42 29.06
CA TYR A 14 -3.99 2.87 27.69
C TYR A 14 -5.15 3.73 27.16
N GLU A 15 -6.39 3.28 27.33
CA GLU A 15 -7.58 4.04 26.92
C GLU A 15 -7.76 5.37 27.69
N ARG A 16 -7.30 5.44 28.95
CA ARG A 16 -7.40 6.67 29.77
C ARG A 16 -6.18 7.59 29.63
N ILE A 17 -5.00 7.05 29.31
CA ILE A 17 -3.78 7.77 28.94
C ILE A 17 -3.93 8.46 27.58
N THR A 18 -4.85 7.99 26.72
CA THR A 18 -5.25 8.73 25.51
C THR A 18 -5.84 10.10 25.78
N ASN A 19 -6.26 10.41 27.02
CA ASN A 19 -6.54 11.78 27.43
C ASN A 19 -5.26 12.45 27.96
N PRO A 20 -4.65 13.39 27.21
CA PRO A 20 -3.39 14.03 27.59
C PRO A 20 -3.45 14.73 28.96
N LEU A 21 -4.64 15.22 29.34
CA LEU A 21 -4.84 15.89 30.62
C LEU A 21 -4.74 14.91 31.80
N LEU A 22 -5.36 13.72 31.69
CA LEU A 22 -5.30 12.71 32.75
C LEU A 22 -3.90 12.14 32.89
N GLY A 23 -3.21 11.88 31.78
CA GLY A 23 -1.81 11.45 31.80
C GLY A 23 -0.90 12.47 32.48
N ALA A 24 -0.98 13.74 32.07
CA ALA A 24 -0.20 14.81 32.68
C ALA A 24 -0.56 15.04 34.15
N ALA A 25 -1.85 14.97 34.52
CA ALA A 25 -2.31 15.10 35.90
C ALA A 25 -1.82 13.95 36.80
N ALA A 26 -1.82 12.71 36.30
CA ALA A 26 -1.30 11.56 37.05
C ALA A 26 0.21 11.70 37.31
N VAL A 27 0.99 12.08 36.30
CA VAL A 27 2.44 12.32 36.46
C VAL A 27 2.71 13.47 37.42
N ALA A 28 1.99 14.59 37.26
CA ALA A 28 2.10 15.73 38.17
C ALA A 28 1.70 15.36 39.61
N TRP A 29 0.67 14.52 39.79
CA TRP A 29 0.24 14.05 41.10
C TRP A 29 1.33 13.23 41.79
N VAL A 30 1.94 12.29 41.09
CA VAL A 30 3.09 11.49 41.58
C VAL A 30 4.26 12.41 41.93
N PHE A 31 4.55 13.40 41.09
CA PHE A 31 5.63 14.34 41.32
C PHE A 31 5.41 15.19 42.59
N TRP A 32 4.21 15.73 42.80
CA TRP A 32 3.89 16.53 43.98
C TRP A 32 3.72 15.70 45.25
N ASN A 33 3.25 14.46 45.13
CA ASN A 33 2.99 13.56 46.25
C ASN A 33 4.05 12.46 46.40
N TYR A 34 5.28 12.71 45.92
CA TYR A 34 6.37 11.71 45.99
C TYR A 34 6.67 11.28 47.42
N LYS A 35 6.58 12.20 48.40
CA LYS A 35 6.78 11.90 49.82
C LYS A 35 5.74 10.90 50.34
N LEU A 36 4.48 11.07 49.95
CA LEU A 36 3.40 10.16 50.32
C LEU A 36 3.69 8.75 49.80
N ILE A 37 4.11 8.63 48.53
CA ILE A 37 4.48 7.35 47.91
C ILE A 37 5.66 6.70 48.66
N LEU A 38 6.69 7.48 48.99
CA LEU A 38 7.83 6.98 49.76
C LEU A 38 7.43 6.45 51.14
N ILE A 39 6.53 7.14 51.85
CA ILE A 39 6.04 6.70 53.17
C ILE A 39 5.20 5.44 53.03
N LEU A 40 4.32 5.36 52.03
CA LEU A 40 3.50 4.18 51.79
C LEU A 40 4.38 2.94 51.52
N LEU A 41 5.46 3.11 50.76
CA LEU A 41 6.43 2.05 50.44
C LEU A 41 7.46 1.78 51.55
N SER A 42 7.58 2.66 52.55
CA SER A 42 8.50 2.46 53.68
C SER A 42 8.08 1.29 54.57
N SER A 43 9.03 0.71 55.30
CA SER A 43 8.81 -0.39 56.25
C SER A 43 8.31 0.07 57.64
N ILE A 44 7.85 1.31 57.76
CA ILE A 44 7.36 1.91 59.01
C ILE A 44 6.03 1.26 59.44
N THR A 45 5.73 1.25 60.75
CA THR A 45 4.47 0.69 61.23
C THR A 45 3.26 1.48 60.70
N PRO A 46 2.09 0.85 60.44
CA PRO A 46 0.92 1.56 59.91
C PRO A 46 0.47 2.77 60.75
N ALA A 47 0.61 2.70 62.08
CA ALA A 47 0.25 3.79 62.98
C ALA A 47 1.19 5.02 62.82
N GLU A 48 2.50 4.77 62.70
CA GLU A 48 3.49 5.81 62.44
C GLU A 48 3.31 6.43 61.05
N LYS A 49 2.90 5.64 60.04
CA LYS A 49 2.59 6.17 58.70
C LYS A 49 1.42 7.16 58.73
N ILE A 50 0.32 6.80 59.40
CA ILE A 50 -0.87 7.66 59.47
C ILE A 50 -0.55 8.95 60.22
N THR A 51 0.11 8.85 61.39
CA THR A 51 0.49 10.03 62.18
C THR A 51 1.45 10.95 61.43
N PHE A 52 2.36 10.41 60.62
CA PHE A 52 3.25 11.21 59.78
C PHE A 52 2.51 11.86 58.59
N ILE A 53 1.58 11.14 57.96
CA ILE A 53 0.76 11.66 56.85
C ILE A 53 -0.12 12.83 57.33
N GLU A 54 -0.81 12.65 58.44
CA GLU A 54 -1.74 13.65 58.99
C GLU A 54 -1.00 14.77 59.73
N GLY A 55 0.08 14.47 60.43
CA GLY A 55 0.80 15.45 61.26
C GLY A 55 1.87 16.25 60.52
N VAL A 56 2.50 15.67 59.49
CA VAL A 56 3.66 16.29 58.82
C VAL A 56 3.39 16.59 57.35
N LEU A 57 2.81 15.65 56.59
CA LEU A 57 2.58 15.87 55.15
C LEU A 57 1.37 16.75 54.86
N TYR A 58 0.26 16.50 55.57
CA TYR A 58 -1.02 17.16 55.33
C TYR A 58 -1.64 17.66 56.63
N PRO A 59 -0.98 18.61 57.33
CA PRO A 59 -1.39 19.07 58.67
C PRO A 59 -2.74 19.80 58.71
N SER A 60 -3.30 20.16 57.56
CA SER A 60 -4.60 20.83 57.49
C SER A 60 -5.31 20.46 56.20
N TRP A 61 -6.64 20.43 56.23
CA TRP A 61 -7.48 20.10 55.07
C TRP A 61 -7.17 20.95 53.83
N TYR A 62 -6.82 22.23 54.04
CA TYR A 62 -6.42 23.14 52.96
C TYR A 62 -5.12 22.69 52.29
N TRP A 63 -4.12 22.29 53.08
CA TRP A 63 -2.86 21.74 52.56
C TRP A 63 -3.09 20.42 51.82
N SER A 64 -3.97 19.56 52.34
CA SER A 64 -4.37 18.32 51.66
C SER A 64 -4.98 18.63 50.28
N LEU A 65 -5.95 19.55 50.22
CA LEU A 65 -6.60 19.93 48.97
C LEU A 65 -5.60 20.54 47.97
N LEU A 66 -4.68 21.37 48.45
CA LEU A 66 -3.69 22.05 47.64
C LEU A 66 -2.71 21.05 47.00
N TYR A 67 -2.11 20.14 47.79
CA TYR A 67 -1.11 19.19 47.29
C TYR A 67 -1.70 17.98 46.57
N LEU A 68 -2.88 17.50 46.98
CA LEU A 68 -3.50 16.33 46.36
C LEU A 68 -4.25 16.67 45.07
N ILE A 69 -4.80 17.88 44.95
CA ILE A 69 -5.69 18.23 43.83
C ILE A 69 -5.19 19.47 43.08
N ALA A 70 -5.08 20.61 43.73
CA ALA A 70 -4.88 21.88 43.04
C ALA A 70 -3.51 21.98 42.34
N LEU A 71 -2.41 21.69 43.04
CA LEU A 71 -1.05 21.77 42.50
C LEU A 71 -0.81 20.78 41.33
N PRO A 72 -1.19 19.49 41.43
CA PRO A 72 -1.12 18.57 40.30
C PRO A 72 -1.92 19.03 39.08
N LEU A 73 -3.12 19.58 39.28
CA LEU A 73 -4.01 20.02 38.19
C LEU A 73 -3.50 21.30 37.52
N ILE A 74 -3.03 22.28 38.31
CA ILE A 74 -2.40 23.49 37.77
C ILE A 74 -1.12 23.13 37.02
N SER A 75 -0.28 22.27 37.60
CA SER A 75 0.98 21.85 36.97
C SER A 75 0.74 21.07 35.69
N SER A 76 -0.28 20.21 35.63
CA SER A 76 -0.62 19.48 34.42
C SER A 76 -1.17 20.39 33.33
N MET A 77 -1.99 21.38 33.67
CA MET A 77 -2.40 22.42 32.72
C MET A 77 -1.21 23.23 32.21
N VAL A 78 -0.35 23.72 33.10
CA VAL A 78 0.85 24.47 32.72
C VAL A 78 1.72 23.61 31.80
N PHE A 79 1.96 22.35 32.13
CA PHE A 79 2.72 21.45 31.28
C PHE A 79 2.05 21.27 29.91
N LEU A 80 0.74 21.02 29.86
CA LEU A 80 0.00 20.78 28.62
C LEU A 80 -0.02 22.02 27.70
N TYR A 81 -0.06 23.23 28.26
CA TYR A 81 -0.08 24.48 27.48
C TYR A 81 1.32 25.04 27.19
N ALA A 82 2.26 24.88 28.12
CA ALA A 82 3.62 25.38 27.96
C ALA A 82 4.44 24.45 27.05
N TYR A 83 4.30 23.13 27.16
CA TYR A 83 5.08 22.15 26.37
C TYR A 83 4.95 22.30 24.84
N PRO A 84 3.76 22.59 24.26
CA PRO A 84 3.63 22.82 22.83
C PRO A 84 4.43 24.01 22.30
N ILE A 85 4.78 24.99 23.14
CA ILE A 85 5.50 26.21 22.71
C ILE A 85 6.93 25.88 22.26
N PRO A 86 7.81 25.30 23.10
CA PRO A 86 9.13 24.87 22.66
C PRO A 86 9.05 23.75 21.62
N ALA A 87 8.07 22.84 21.72
CA ALA A 87 7.90 21.78 20.74
C ALA A 87 7.64 22.33 19.32
N LYS A 88 6.81 23.37 19.18
CA LYS A 88 6.59 24.05 17.89
C LYS A 88 7.86 24.73 17.39
N TYR A 89 8.65 25.32 18.29
CA TYR A 89 9.92 25.97 17.92
C TYR A 89 10.92 24.94 17.39
N VAL A 90 11.14 23.85 18.13
CA VAL A 90 12.03 22.75 17.72
C VAL A 90 11.55 22.15 16.40
N TYR A 91 10.25 21.89 16.26
CA TYR A 91 9.71 21.35 15.01
C TYR A 91 9.96 22.27 13.81
N ARG A 92 9.77 23.59 13.97
CA ARG A 92 10.09 24.57 12.91
C ARG A 92 11.56 24.52 12.55
N TYR A 93 12.44 24.57 13.56
CA TYR A 93 13.89 24.52 13.37
C TYR A 93 14.33 23.25 12.64
N THR A 94 13.86 22.08 13.07
CA THR A 94 14.15 20.80 12.42
C THR A 94 13.65 20.78 10.97
N ARG A 95 12.44 21.29 10.69
CA ARG A 95 11.92 21.36 9.32
C ARG A 95 12.73 22.28 8.43
N THR A 96 13.22 23.42 8.94
CA THR A 96 14.11 24.30 8.18
C THR A 96 15.44 23.62 7.88
N GLN A 97 16.04 22.93 8.87
CA GLN A 97 17.28 22.19 8.68
C GLN A 97 17.14 21.03 7.69
N LEU A 98 16.03 20.29 7.73
CA LEU A 98 15.76 19.23 6.74
C LEU A 98 15.60 19.78 5.32
N LYS A 99 14.98 20.96 5.16
CA LYS A 99 14.87 21.61 3.84
C LYS A 99 16.24 22.05 3.34
N GLU A 100 17.05 22.62 4.21
CA GLU A 100 18.41 23.05 3.89
C GLU A 100 19.30 21.86 3.52
N LEU A 101 19.26 20.78 4.30
CA LEU A 101 19.98 19.55 4.01
C LEU A 101 19.56 18.95 2.67
N LYS A 102 18.26 18.96 2.36
CA LYS A 102 17.76 18.51 1.04
C LYS A 102 18.28 19.39 -0.09
N ARG A 103 18.37 20.70 0.11
CA ARG A 103 18.93 21.64 -0.88
C ARG A 103 20.41 21.37 -1.11
N ILE A 104 21.20 21.24 -0.04
CA ILE A 104 22.64 20.93 -0.11
C ILE A 104 22.86 19.59 -0.82
N LYS A 105 22.05 18.57 -0.50
CA LYS A 105 22.12 17.26 -1.14
C LYS A 105 21.92 17.36 -2.66
N LEU A 106 20.91 18.10 -3.10
CA LEU A 106 20.63 18.32 -4.52
C LEU A 106 21.76 19.10 -5.23
N GLU A 107 22.37 20.07 -4.55
CA GLU A 107 23.52 20.83 -5.07
C GLU A 107 24.77 19.95 -5.20
N VAL A 108 25.00 19.04 -4.26
CA VAL A 108 26.15 18.11 -4.28
C VAL A 108 25.97 16.98 -5.29
N GLU A 109 24.75 16.47 -5.46
CA GLU A 109 24.46 15.35 -6.36
C GLU A 109 24.29 15.78 -7.82
N ASP A 110 24.37 17.09 -8.13
CA ASP A 110 24.14 17.70 -9.46
C ASP A 110 22.79 17.29 -10.10
N GLU A 111 21.91 16.65 -9.32
CA GLU A 111 20.52 16.37 -9.65
C GLU A 111 19.76 17.68 -9.50
N THR A 112 19.72 18.45 -10.59
CA THR A 112 18.88 19.65 -10.65
C THR A 112 17.43 19.23 -10.38
N PRO A 113 16.83 19.64 -9.24
CA PRO A 113 15.43 19.36 -9.01
C PRO A 113 14.66 20.14 -10.07
N ALA A 114 14.02 19.45 -11.00
CA ALA A 114 13.27 20.12 -12.04
C ALA A 114 12.30 21.11 -11.37
N SER A 115 12.42 22.40 -11.70
CA SER A 115 11.53 23.43 -11.21
C SER A 115 10.08 23.01 -11.50
N GLN A 116 9.12 23.47 -10.71
CA GLN A 116 7.70 23.19 -10.98
C GLN A 116 7.32 23.59 -12.42
N GLU A 117 7.94 24.65 -12.95
CA GLU A 117 7.82 25.07 -14.34
C GLU A 117 8.45 24.07 -15.31
N GLU A 118 9.62 23.51 -14.99
CA GLU A 118 10.29 22.49 -15.80
C GLU A 118 9.51 21.17 -15.81
N HIS A 119 8.89 20.77 -14.69
CA HIS A 119 7.97 19.63 -14.66
C HIS A 119 6.74 19.85 -15.55
N ILE A 120 6.19 21.07 -15.56
CA ILE A 120 5.07 21.43 -16.43
C ILE A 120 5.51 21.40 -17.90
N GLN A 121 6.69 21.96 -18.22
CA GLN A 121 7.24 21.92 -19.57
C GLN A 121 7.55 20.50 -20.02
N LEU A 122 8.09 19.65 -19.15
CA LEU A 122 8.37 18.25 -19.44
C LEU A 122 7.07 17.48 -19.71
N ARG A 123 6.03 17.67 -18.89
CA ARG A 123 4.70 17.09 -19.16
C ARG A 123 4.13 17.55 -20.50
N ARG A 124 4.29 18.83 -20.85
CA ARG A 124 3.86 19.35 -22.16
C ARG A 124 4.62 18.68 -23.30
N LYS A 125 5.95 18.55 -23.18
CA LYS A 125 6.79 17.86 -24.17
C LYS A 125 6.41 16.39 -24.33
N VAL A 126 6.15 15.68 -23.22
CA VAL A 126 5.69 14.27 -23.25
C VAL A 126 4.36 14.16 -23.99
N ASN A 127 3.37 14.99 -23.64
CA ASN A 127 2.08 14.99 -24.32
C ASN A 127 2.21 15.36 -25.81
N GLU A 128 3.07 16.31 -26.16
CA GLU A 128 3.32 16.67 -27.56
C GLU A 128 3.95 15.50 -28.33
N LEU A 129 4.90 14.80 -27.71
CA LEU A 129 5.59 13.67 -28.32
C LEU A 129 4.65 12.46 -28.49
N GLU A 130 3.77 12.20 -27.52
CA GLU A 130 2.68 11.23 -27.64
C GLU A 130 1.72 11.59 -28.78
N ASN A 131 1.28 12.85 -28.86
CA ASN A 131 0.40 13.30 -29.94
C ASN A 131 1.04 13.15 -31.33
N ARG A 132 2.33 13.51 -31.47
CA ARG A 132 3.08 13.28 -32.71
C ARG A 132 3.16 11.80 -33.04
N TYR A 133 3.50 10.97 -32.07
CA TYR A 133 3.57 9.52 -32.25
C TYR A 133 2.23 8.91 -32.71
N TYR A 134 1.11 9.35 -32.15
CA TYR A 134 -0.22 8.91 -32.59
C TYR A 134 -0.59 9.43 -33.99
N SER A 135 -0.20 10.65 -34.33
CA SER A 135 -0.38 11.19 -35.68
C SER A 135 0.40 10.36 -36.72
N ASP A 136 1.67 10.08 -36.43
CA ASP A 136 2.54 9.27 -37.29
C ASP A 136 1.98 7.86 -37.46
N LEU A 137 1.50 7.23 -36.37
CA LEU A 137 0.84 5.92 -36.45
C LEU A 137 -0.37 5.95 -37.37
N THR A 138 -1.23 6.96 -37.23
CA THR A 138 -2.45 7.10 -38.04
C THR A 138 -2.11 7.29 -39.52
N GLU A 139 -1.09 8.09 -39.83
CA GLU A 139 -0.62 8.28 -41.20
C GLU A 139 -0.10 6.97 -41.80
N ARG A 140 0.69 6.21 -41.03
CA ARG A 140 1.22 4.90 -41.46
C ARG A 140 0.11 3.88 -41.66
N ASP A 141 -0.88 3.84 -40.79
CA ASP A 141 -2.03 2.95 -40.93
C ASP A 141 -2.85 3.31 -42.18
N SER A 142 -3.03 4.60 -42.47
CA SER A 142 -3.70 5.04 -43.69
C SER A 142 -2.94 4.64 -44.96
N GLU A 143 -1.60 4.70 -44.92
CA GLU A 143 -0.75 4.27 -46.04
C GLU A 143 -0.79 2.75 -46.21
N ILE A 144 -0.77 1.98 -45.11
CA ILE A 144 -0.95 0.53 -45.15
C ILE A 144 -2.30 0.18 -45.77
N ALA A 145 -3.38 0.82 -45.36
CA ALA A 145 -4.71 0.62 -45.91
C ALA A 145 -4.76 0.95 -47.42
N ARG A 146 -4.13 2.06 -47.83
CA ARG A 146 -4.00 2.46 -49.24
C ARG A 146 -3.26 1.40 -50.06
N LEU A 147 -2.10 0.94 -49.58
CA LEU A 147 -1.28 -0.08 -50.25
C LEU A 147 -2.00 -1.43 -50.33
N GLN A 148 -2.69 -1.84 -49.27
CA GLN A 148 -3.52 -3.05 -49.27
C GLN A 148 -4.67 -2.95 -50.30
N GLY A 149 -5.31 -1.78 -50.42
CA GLY A 149 -6.32 -1.51 -51.44
C GLY A 149 -5.77 -1.65 -52.87
N LEU A 150 -4.57 -1.13 -53.13
CA LEU A 150 -3.90 -1.30 -54.43
C LEU A 150 -3.60 -2.77 -54.74
N ILE A 151 -3.09 -3.51 -53.76
CA ILE A 151 -2.82 -4.95 -53.90
C ILE A 151 -4.12 -5.73 -54.17
N ALA A 152 -5.21 -5.40 -53.46
CA ALA A 152 -6.51 -6.04 -53.66
C ALA A 152 -7.06 -5.77 -55.08
N ASN A 153 -6.96 -4.53 -55.57
CA ASN A 153 -7.40 -4.17 -56.92
C ASN A 153 -6.56 -4.88 -58.01
N GLN A 154 -5.25 -5.03 -57.79
CA GLN A 154 -4.37 -5.77 -58.71
C GLN A 154 -4.67 -7.28 -58.72
N LYS A 155 -5.08 -7.85 -57.59
CA LYS A 155 -5.55 -9.25 -57.50
C LYS A 155 -6.93 -9.43 -58.14
N GLN A 156 -7.85 -8.49 -57.98
CA GLN A 156 -9.18 -8.55 -58.59
C GLN A 156 -9.15 -8.40 -60.12
N THR A 157 -8.19 -7.68 -60.69
CA THR A 157 -7.98 -7.62 -62.15
C THR A 157 -7.43 -8.93 -62.73
N SER A 158 -7.00 -9.88 -61.89
CA SER A 158 -6.52 -11.21 -62.29
C SER A 158 -7.47 -12.36 -61.89
N SER A 159 -8.62 -12.08 -61.28
CA SER A 159 -9.63 -13.10 -60.97
C SER A 159 -11.06 -12.54 -60.96
N THR A 160 -11.90 -13.11 -61.82
CA THR A 160 -13.36 -12.94 -61.98
C THR A 160 -14.13 -12.82 -60.64
N PRO A 161 -15.18 -11.97 -60.52
CA PRO A 161 -15.61 -11.43 -59.22
C PRO A 161 -16.80 -12.16 -58.58
N SER A 162 -16.76 -12.29 -57.25
CA SER A 162 -17.94 -12.38 -56.38
C SER A 162 -17.85 -11.32 -55.28
N SER A 163 -18.96 -10.60 -55.10
CA SER A 163 -19.10 -9.36 -54.31
C SER A 163 -19.40 -9.62 -52.85
N VAL A 164 -18.76 -8.88 -51.92
CA VAL A 164 -19.38 -8.46 -50.64
C VAL A 164 -18.80 -7.09 -50.17
N ARG A 165 -19.69 -6.27 -49.61
CA ARG A 165 -19.62 -4.85 -49.20
C ARG A 165 -18.72 -4.55 -47.97
N PRO A 166 -18.27 -3.27 -47.76
CA PRO A 166 -17.51 -2.87 -46.58
C PRO A 166 -18.37 -2.31 -45.42
N ARG A 167 -17.81 -2.47 -44.22
CA ARG A 167 -18.34 -2.26 -42.86
C ARG A 167 -17.75 -1.00 -42.23
N LYS A 168 -18.54 -0.28 -41.42
CA LYS A 168 -18.19 0.97 -40.70
C LYS A 168 -17.23 0.71 -39.53
N GLU A 169 -16.19 1.54 -39.42
CA GLU A 169 -15.19 1.56 -38.35
C GLU A 169 -15.61 2.51 -37.21
N THR A 170 -16.02 1.98 -36.05
CA THR A 170 -15.92 2.70 -34.76
C THR A 170 -15.92 1.77 -33.52
N GLU A 171 -15.65 0.47 -33.68
CA GLU A 171 -15.67 -0.55 -32.58
C GLU A 171 -14.28 -1.05 -32.14
N SER A 172 -13.19 -0.49 -32.69
CA SER A 172 -11.87 -1.15 -32.73
C SER A 172 -11.17 -1.42 -31.40
N VAL A 173 -11.51 -0.73 -30.31
CA VAL A 173 -10.83 -0.94 -29.01
C VAL A 173 -11.49 -2.05 -28.18
N VAL A 174 -12.80 -2.27 -28.32
CA VAL A 174 -13.50 -3.37 -27.63
C VAL A 174 -13.36 -4.66 -28.44
N GLU A 175 -13.41 -4.57 -29.77
CA GLU A 175 -13.28 -5.73 -30.66
C GLU A 175 -11.88 -6.38 -30.56
N ASN A 176 -10.82 -5.59 -30.37
CA ASN A 176 -9.47 -6.13 -30.20
C ASN A 176 -9.26 -6.90 -28.89
N LYS A 177 -9.97 -6.55 -27.80
CA LYS A 177 -9.92 -7.33 -26.55
C LYS A 177 -10.69 -8.64 -26.69
N ILE A 178 -11.83 -8.63 -27.39
CA ILE A 178 -12.63 -9.83 -27.66
C ILE A 178 -11.84 -10.79 -28.55
N LYS A 179 -11.22 -10.29 -29.63
CA LYS A 179 -10.38 -11.11 -30.53
C LYS A 179 -9.20 -11.76 -29.82
N LEU A 180 -8.52 -11.06 -28.91
CA LEU A 180 -7.41 -11.64 -28.15
C LEU A 180 -7.87 -12.77 -27.20
N GLY A 181 -9.04 -12.61 -26.58
CA GLY A 181 -9.64 -13.66 -25.75
C GLY A 181 -10.04 -14.89 -26.56
N GLU A 182 -10.65 -14.69 -27.74
CA GLU A 182 -11.02 -15.78 -28.65
C GLU A 182 -9.80 -16.52 -29.22
N GLU A 183 -8.72 -15.80 -29.57
CA GLU A 183 -7.47 -16.42 -29.99
C GLU A 183 -6.85 -17.25 -28.85
N LEU A 184 -6.79 -16.72 -27.63
CA LEU A 184 -6.27 -17.45 -26.46
C LEU A 184 -7.07 -18.73 -26.20
N ASN A 185 -8.40 -18.68 -26.30
CA ASN A 185 -9.25 -19.86 -26.16
C ASN A 185 -8.96 -20.89 -27.25
N LYS A 186 -8.80 -20.45 -28.50
CA LYS A 186 -8.43 -21.36 -29.60
C LYS A 186 -7.08 -22.04 -29.38
N PHE A 187 -6.08 -21.30 -28.87
CA PHE A 187 -4.77 -21.89 -28.53
C PHE A 187 -4.84 -22.82 -27.31
N ALA A 188 -5.75 -22.56 -26.38
CA ALA A 188 -6.04 -23.46 -25.27
C ALA A 188 -6.68 -24.77 -25.76
N ASP A 189 -7.65 -24.69 -26.67
CA ASP A 189 -8.27 -25.86 -27.31
C ASP A 189 -7.27 -26.69 -28.12
N GLU A 190 -6.27 -26.05 -28.73
CA GLU A 190 -5.15 -26.71 -29.41
C GLU A 190 -4.09 -27.31 -28.45
N GLY A 191 -4.27 -27.18 -27.13
CA GLY A 191 -3.35 -27.70 -26.11
C GLY A 191 -2.01 -26.96 -26.04
N LYS A 192 -1.88 -25.79 -26.69
CA LYS A 192 -0.65 -24.98 -26.70
C LYS A 192 -0.53 -24.06 -25.49
N ILE A 193 -1.66 -23.74 -24.87
CA ILE A 193 -1.74 -22.83 -23.72
C ILE A 193 -2.59 -23.49 -22.64
N SER A 194 -1.98 -23.82 -21.51
CA SER A 194 -2.70 -24.29 -20.35
C SER A 194 -3.19 -23.10 -19.52
N LEU A 195 -4.51 -22.88 -19.51
CA LEU A 195 -5.15 -21.83 -18.73
C LEU A 195 -5.18 -22.26 -17.26
N LYS A 196 -4.51 -21.49 -16.39
CA LYS A 196 -4.45 -21.77 -14.95
C LYS A 196 -5.31 -20.78 -14.21
N LYS A 197 -6.04 -21.22 -13.19
CA LYS A 197 -6.84 -20.33 -12.35
C LYS A 197 -6.22 -20.24 -10.96
N ILE A 198 -6.08 -19.02 -10.45
CA ILE A 198 -5.77 -18.81 -9.04
C ILE A 198 -7.07 -19.05 -8.26
N VAL A 199 -7.13 -20.17 -7.54
CA VAL A 199 -8.33 -20.64 -6.82
C VAL A 199 -8.37 -20.06 -5.42
N LYS A 200 -7.23 -19.97 -4.76
CA LYS A 200 -7.13 -19.45 -3.40
C LYS A 200 -5.85 -18.64 -3.25
N LEU A 201 -5.95 -17.53 -2.53
CA LEU A 201 -4.81 -16.73 -2.12
C LEU A 201 -4.86 -16.60 -0.60
N THR A 202 -3.87 -17.13 0.09
CA THR A 202 -3.71 -16.95 1.54
C THR A 202 -2.69 -15.83 1.77
N VAL A 203 -3.07 -14.79 2.50
CA VAL A 203 -2.23 -13.64 2.84
C VAL A 203 -2.21 -13.49 4.36
N GLY A 204 -1.05 -13.73 4.98
CA GLY A 204 -0.98 -13.88 6.43
C GLY A 204 -1.82 -15.08 6.89
N ASP A 205 -2.79 -14.83 7.77
CA ASP A 205 -3.70 -15.86 8.32
C ASP A 205 -5.09 -15.86 7.63
N LYS A 206 -5.23 -15.12 6.52
CA LYS A 206 -6.52 -14.90 5.84
C LYS A 206 -6.56 -15.55 4.46
N ASP A 207 -7.65 -16.26 4.21
CA ASP A 207 -7.90 -16.98 2.97
C ASP A 207 -8.87 -16.22 2.06
N TYR A 208 -8.47 -16.00 0.82
CA TYR A 208 -9.27 -15.38 -0.23
C TYR A 208 -9.53 -16.37 -1.35
N VAL A 209 -10.77 -16.84 -1.49
CA VAL A 209 -11.16 -17.92 -2.41
C VAL A 209 -11.88 -17.37 -3.65
N LEU A 210 -11.72 -18.06 -4.78
CA LEU A 210 -12.47 -17.86 -6.02
C LEU A 210 -13.98 -17.99 -5.81
N GLY A 211 -14.75 -17.13 -6.46
CA GLY A 211 -16.21 -17.07 -6.35
C GLY A 211 -16.73 -16.25 -5.16
N SER A 212 -15.96 -16.14 -4.07
CA SER A 212 -16.31 -15.27 -2.91
C SER A 212 -15.61 -13.92 -3.00
N HIS A 213 -14.28 -13.93 -3.02
CA HIS A 213 -13.45 -12.72 -2.98
C HIS A 213 -12.90 -12.37 -4.36
N ILE A 214 -12.49 -13.40 -5.11
CA ILE A 214 -11.99 -13.27 -6.48
C ILE A 214 -13.17 -13.50 -7.42
N LYS A 215 -13.62 -12.43 -8.10
CA LYS A 215 -14.82 -12.47 -8.94
C LYS A 215 -14.56 -12.79 -10.40
N LYS A 216 -13.31 -12.63 -10.85
CA LYS A 216 -12.93 -12.79 -12.24
C LYS A 216 -11.98 -13.97 -12.40
N GLU A 217 -12.27 -14.78 -13.40
CA GLU A 217 -11.58 -16.05 -13.65
C GLU A 217 -10.83 -16.04 -14.98
N GLY A 218 -11.14 -15.10 -15.88
CA GLY A 218 -10.57 -15.07 -17.21
C GLY A 218 -9.08 -14.73 -17.20
N PRO A 219 -8.30 -15.24 -18.17
CA PRO A 219 -6.90 -14.88 -18.32
C PRO A 219 -6.74 -13.38 -18.54
N GLY A 220 -5.89 -12.75 -17.72
CA GLY A 220 -5.67 -11.30 -17.73
C GLY A 220 -6.76 -10.46 -17.06
N GLU A 221 -7.83 -11.08 -16.55
CA GLU A 221 -8.85 -10.34 -15.81
C GLU A 221 -8.37 -10.00 -14.40
N VAL A 222 -8.47 -8.71 -14.02
CA VAL A 222 -8.02 -8.24 -12.71
C VAL A 222 -9.14 -8.34 -11.67
N SER A 223 -8.90 -9.13 -10.63
CA SER A 223 -9.67 -9.17 -9.38
C SER A 223 -8.94 -8.37 -8.31
N VAL A 224 -9.57 -7.31 -7.81
CA VAL A 224 -9.02 -6.47 -6.74
C VAL A 224 -9.60 -6.91 -5.40
N ILE A 225 -8.73 -7.29 -4.47
CA ILE A 225 -9.05 -7.70 -3.11
C ILE A 225 -8.57 -6.61 -2.16
N LYS A 226 -9.39 -6.28 -1.16
CA LYS A 226 -8.93 -5.45 -0.04
C LYS A 226 -8.56 -6.37 1.11
N LEU A 227 -7.33 -6.28 1.59
CA LEU A 227 -6.91 -7.09 2.73
C LEU A 227 -7.68 -6.66 3.99
N GLU A 228 -8.01 -7.63 4.83
CA GLU A 228 -8.70 -7.37 6.11
C GLU A 228 -7.71 -6.84 7.15
N ASP A 229 -6.50 -7.39 7.13
CA ASP A 229 -5.44 -7.02 8.05
C ASP A 229 -4.71 -5.76 7.58
N SER A 230 -4.35 -4.90 8.54
CA SER A 230 -3.53 -3.73 8.29
C SER A 230 -2.06 -4.07 8.48
N TYR A 231 -1.27 -3.94 7.41
CA TYR A 231 0.17 -4.18 7.43
C TYR A 231 0.94 -2.86 7.54
N LYS A 232 1.97 -2.80 8.40
CA LYS A 232 2.87 -1.66 8.57
C LYS A 232 3.98 -1.69 7.52
N TYR A 233 4.65 -0.55 7.35
CA TYR A 233 5.83 -0.42 6.50
C TYR A 233 6.91 -1.41 6.96
N GLU A 234 7.53 -2.10 6.01
CA GLU A 234 8.52 -3.18 6.22
C GLU A 234 7.99 -4.50 6.78
N ASP A 235 6.69 -4.64 7.02
CA ASP A 235 6.14 -5.94 7.41
C ASP A 235 6.39 -6.99 6.30
N GLU A 236 6.78 -8.18 6.73
CA GLU A 236 6.90 -9.37 5.87
C GLU A 236 5.58 -10.13 5.89
N ILE A 237 4.96 -10.22 4.72
CA ILE A 237 3.63 -10.79 4.53
C ILE A 237 3.82 -12.13 3.82
N SER A 238 3.49 -13.22 4.51
CA SER A 238 3.51 -14.55 3.90
C SER A 238 2.32 -14.69 2.96
N VAL A 239 2.58 -15.07 1.71
CA VAL A 239 1.58 -15.27 0.68
C VAL A 239 1.71 -16.67 0.11
N GLN A 240 0.59 -17.39 0.07
CA GLN A 240 0.48 -18.71 -0.54
C GLN A 240 -0.62 -18.70 -1.60
N VAL A 241 -0.30 -19.23 -2.79
CA VAL A 241 -1.18 -19.22 -3.96
C VAL A 241 -1.58 -20.65 -4.30
N GLU A 242 -2.86 -20.97 -4.18
CA GLU A 242 -3.40 -22.23 -4.65
C GLU A 242 -3.91 -22.07 -6.09
N ILE A 243 -3.40 -22.92 -6.97
CA ILE A 243 -3.69 -22.89 -8.41
C ILE A 243 -4.53 -24.14 -8.73
N SER A 244 -5.49 -24.01 -9.66
CA SER A 244 -6.38 -25.10 -10.06
C SER A 244 -5.65 -26.36 -10.53
N GLU A 245 -4.47 -26.19 -11.11
CA GLU A 245 -3.60 -27.25 -11.61
C GLU A 245 -2.14 -26.87 -11.34
N PRO A 246 -1.24 -27.86 -11.17
CA PRO A 246 0.19 -27.58 -10.99
C PRO A 246 0.76 -26.80 -12.17
N LEU A 247 1.76 -25.95 -11.87
CA LEU A 247 2.48 -25.16 -12.85
C LEU A 247 3.25 -26.07 -13.82
N GLU A 248 3.16 -25.76 -15.11
CA GLU A 248 3.97 -26.43 -16.13
C GLU A 248 5.42 -25.89 -16.10
N PRO A 249 6.43 -26.63 -16.59
CA PRO A 249 7.84 -26.23 -16.51
C PRO A 249 8.19 -24.88 -17.16
N ASN A 250 7.37 -24.43 -18.11
CA ASN A 250 7.49 -23.15 -18.82
C ASN A 250 6.64 -22.03 -18.20
N GLN A 251 5.90 -22.31 -17.13
CA GLN A 251 5.07 -21.34 -16.43
C GLN A 251 5.79 -20.82 -15.19
N VAL A 252 5.68 -19.52 -14.97
CA VAL A 252 6.28 -18.83 -13.81
C VAL A 252 5.24 -18.00 -13.10
N LEU A 253 5.32 -17.98 -11.77
CA LEU A 253 4.51 -17.09 -10.95
C LEU A 253 5.17 -15.71 -10.95
N TRP A 254 4.48 -14.73 -11.51
CA TRP A 254 4.94 -13.35 -11.56
C TRP A 254 4.32 -12.56 -10.41
N VAL A 255 5.18 -11.99 -9.57
CA VAL A 255 4.76 -11.23 -8.39
C VAL A 255 5.28 -9.82 -8.49
N PHE A 256 4.39 -8.85 -8.26
CA PHE A 256 4.73 -7.45 -8.13
C PHE A 256 4.32 -6.95 -6.75
N ASP A 257 5.28 -6.47 -5.98
CA ASP A 257 5.11 -6.09 -4.57
C ASP A 257 4.72 -4.61 -4.36
N GLY A 258 4.54 -3.85 -5.45
CA GLY A 258 4.35 -2.40 -5.45
C GLY A 258 5.57 -1.62 -5.92
N HIS A 259 6.77 -2.20 -5.80
CA HIS A 259 8.04 -1.57 -6.13
C HIS A 259 8.81 -2.35 -7.21
N SER A 260 8.91 -3.68 -7.06
CA SER A 260 9.67 -4.59 -7.89
C SER A 260 8.80 -5.72 -8.44
N SER A 261 9.20 -6.26 -9.58
CA SER A 261 8.63 -7.49 -10.14
C SER A 261 9.65 -8.60 -10.05
N ARG A 262 9.21 -9.81 -9.71
CA ARG A 262 10.07 -10.99 -9.69
C ARG A 262 9.33 -12.24 -10.15
N GLU A 263 10.08 -13.16 -10.75
CA GLU A 263 9.64 -14.48 -11.14
C GLU A 263 9.88 -15.47 -9.99
N LEU A 264 8.92 -16.33 -9.72
CA LEU A 264 9.01 -17.36 -8.69
C LEU A 264 8.65 -18.72 -9.27
N HIS A 265 9.38 -19.75 -8.82
CA HIS A 265 9.18 -21.15 -9.20
C HIS A 265 8.32 -21.95 -8.19
N GLY A 266 7.65 -21.26 -7.26
CA GLY A 266 6.81 -21.86 -6.23
C GLY A 266 5.56 -21.04 -5.96
N THR A 267 4.64 -21.63 -5.20
CA THR A 267 3.36 -21.03 -4.80
C THR A 267 3.45 -20.20 -3.52
N ASP A 268 4.53 -20.37 -2.76
CA ASP A 268 4.71 -19.79 -1.43
C ASP A 268 5.85 -18.78 -1.45
N PHE A 269 5.61 -17.57 -0.97
CA PHE A 269 6.60 -16.49 -0.93
C PHE A 269 6.28 -15.43 0.11
N GLN A 270 7.26 -14.59 0.42
CA GLN A 270 7.11 -13.47 1.35
C GLN A 270 7.19 -12.13 0.63
N LEU A 271 6.21 -11.27 0.85
CA LEU A 271 6.21 -9.90 0.36
C LEU A 271 6.70 -8.97 1.46
N LYS A 272 7.72 -8.17 1.16
CA LYS A 272 8.11 -7.08 2.04
C LYS A 272 7.33 -5.84 1.62
N LYS A 273 6.53 -5.26 2.51
CA LYS A 273 5.81 -4.02 2.21
C LYS A 273 6.79 -2.85 2.12
N ALA A 274 7.27 -2.58 0.90
CA ALA A 274 8.33 -1.60 0.65
C ALA A 274 7.83 -0.23 0.15
N ASP A 275 6.55 -0.10 -0.22
CA ASP A 275 6.04 1.14 -0.81
C ASP A 275 5.20 1.98 0.17
N PHE A 276 5.47 3.29 0.18
CA PHE A 276 4.70 4.33 0.87
C PHE A 276 3.50 4.82 0.03
N ALA A 277 3.54 4.66 -1.30
CA ALA A 277 2.64 5.30 -2.25
C ALA A 277 1.67 4.33 -2.95
N MET A 278 2.17 3.23 -3.54
CA MET A 278 1.31 2.21 -4.14
C MET A 278 0.94 1.16 -3.09
N LYS A 279 -0.32 1.22 -2.66
CA LYS A 279 -0.87 0.30 -1.67
C LYS A 279 -1.21 -1.07 -2.23
N ASN A 280 -0.67 -1.48 -3.39
CA ASN A 280 -1.15 -2.66 -4.10
C ASN A 280 0.00 -3.59 -4.49
N ALA A 281 -0.20 -4.88 -4.28
CA ALA A 281 0.58 -5.94 -4.91
C ALA A 281 -0.30 -6.73 -5.89
N ARG A 282 0.32 -7.42 -6.85
CA ARG A 282 -0.39 -8.30 -7.77
C ARG A 282 0.37 -9.60 -8.01
N VAL A 283 -0.39 -10.64 -8.26
CA VAL A 283 0.09 -11.98 -8.58
C VAL A 283 -0.61 -12.46 -9.85
N GLU A 284 0.17 -12.98 -10.79
CA GLU A 284 -0.32 -13.53 -12.04
C GLU A 284 0.61 -14.64 -12.54
N ILE A 285 0.09 -15.61 -13.30
CA ILE A 285 0.88 -16.68 -13.90
C ILE A 285 1.17 -16.30 -15.34
N ARG A 286 2.45 -16.38 -15.72
CA ARG A 286 2.92 -16.07 -17.06
C ARG A 286 3.57 -17.28 -17.71
N GLN A 287 3.51 -17.31 -19.04
CA GLN A 287 4.27 -18.26 -19.85
C GLN A 287 4.81 -17.58 -21.11
N PRO A 288 5.87 -18.13 -21.74
CA PRO A 288 6.36 -17.64 -23.03
C PRO A 288 5.25 -17.61 -24.09
N ASN A 289 5.18 -16.51 -24.83
CA ASN A 289 4.19 -16.33 -25.87
C ASN A 289 4.57 -17.16 -27.12
N PRO A 290 3.76 -18.15 -27.52
CA PRO A 290 4.08 -18.99 -28.68
C PRO A 290 4.04 -18.22 -30.01
N ILE A 291 3.30 -17.09 -30.05
CA ILE A 291 3.11 -16.26 -31.25
C ILE A 291 4.20 -15.18 -31.35
N LYS A 292 4.64 -14.66 -30.20
CA LYS A 292 5.60 -13.54 -30.12
C LYS A 292 6.83 -13.96 -29.30
N PRO A 293 7.86 -14.54 -29.95
CA PRO A 293 9.09 -14.95 -29.27
C PRO A 293 9.67 -13.82 -28.41
N GLY A 294 10.13 -14.16 -27.21
CA GLY A 294 10.69 -13.21 -26.24
C GLY A 294 9.65 -12.39 -25.45
N LYS A 295 8.36 -12.57 -25.69
CA LYS A 295 7.30 -11.99 -24.85
C LYS A 295 6.66 -13.06 -23.98
N HIS A 296 6.05 -12.64 -22.87
CA HIS A 296 5.23 -13.49 -22.03
C HIS A 296 3.74 -13.13 -22.21
N ILE A 297 2.87 -14.11 -22.02
CA ILE A 297 1.43 -13.91 -21.91
C ILE A 297 0.97 -14.30 -20.52
N VAL A 298 -0.09 -13.63 -20.05
CA VAL A 298 -0.76 -13.96 -18.80
C VAL A 298 -1.77 -15.07 -19.08
N VAL A 299 -1.65 -16.19 -18.36
CA VAL A 299 -2.52 -17.37 -18.54
C VAL A 299 -3.48 -17.59 -17.39
N SER A 300 -3.42 -16.74 -16.36
CA SER A 300 -4.34 -16.75 -15.23
C SER A 300 -5.11 -15.46 -15.08
N ASN A 301 -6.12 -15.49 -14.22
CA ASN A 301 -6.63 -14.28 -13.61
C ASN A 301 -5.51 -13.54 -12.84
N ILE A 302 -5.60 -12.22 -12.78
CA ILE A 302 -4.67 -11.36 -12.05
C ILE A 302 -5.31 -11.04 -10.71
N VAL A 303 -4.66 -11.46 -9.62
CA VAL A 303 -5.12 -11.13 -8.27
C VAL A 303 -4.31 -9.95 -7.76
N GLN A 304 -4.96 -8.79 -7.69
CA GLN A 304 -4.40 -7.57 -7.11
C GLN A 304 -4.96 -7.40 -5.71
N PHE A 305 -4.10 -7.18 -4.71
CA PHE A 305 -4.56 -6.93 -3.35
C PHE A 305 -3.99 -5.64 -2.80
N ALA A 306 -4.84 -4.90 -2.07
CA ALA A 306 -4.53 -3.63 -1.47
C ALA A 306 -4.24 -3.78 0.04
N TYR A 307 -3.08 -3.30 0.49
CA TYR A 307 -2.64 -3.23 1.89
C TYR A 307 -3.10 -1.96 2.61
#